data_AF-A0A2D4KRY9-F1
#
_entry.id   AF-A0A2D4KRY9-F1
#
_cell.length_a   1.000
_cell.length_b   1.000
_cell.length_c   1.000
_cell.angle_alpha   90.00
_cell.angle_beta   90.00
_cell.angle_gamma   90.00
#
_symmetry.space_group_name_H-M   'P 1'
#
loop_
_entity.id
_entity.type
_entity.pdbx_description
1 polymer ?
#
loop_
_entity_poly.entity_id
_entity_poly.type
_entity_poly.pdbx_seq_one_letter_code
_entity_poly.pdbx_strand_id
1 'polypeptide(L)'
;MKIILRNKTSIESWIEEKAKDRIQYYQTKEAFVFPYDLGSKWDNFKQVFTWSGNPEGDGLEWPIREGCHQYSLTIEQLKQKADKRVRSVRYQAIEDYNGACCPVTKGVRTFCTTPCTEEPRIVLHKGDHILATRGLKHWMYGDKITDLPTNDGERIRGWFPRKCVEKCLYDSESDQPLDGEKKTR
;
A
#
# COMPACT_ATOMS: atom_id res chain seq x y z
N MET A 1 -0.43 29.05 3.01
CA MET A 1 0.41 29.63 1.94
C MET A 1 1.44 28.68 1.33
N LYS A 2 2.29 27.97 2.09
CA LYS A 2 3.31 27.07 1.50
C LYS A 2 2.74 25.97 0.57
N ILE A 3 1.56 25.44 0.91
CA ILE A 3 0.80 24.45 0.11
C ILE A 3 0.45 25.02 -1.28
N ILE A 4 -0.08 26.24 -1.31
CA ILE A 4 -0.50 26.94 -2.54
C ILE A 4 0.72 27.25 -3.42
N LEU A 5 1.80 27.77 -2.85
CA LEU A 5 3.01 28.13 -3.62
C LEU A 5 3.72 26.93 -4.26
N ARG A 6 3.52 25.73 -3.72
CA ARG A 6 4.06 24.47 -4.25
C ARG A 6 3.01 23.65 -5.01
N ASN A 7 1.78 24.16 -5.06
CA ASN A 7 0.59 23.46 -5.53
C ASN A 7 0.52 21.99 -5.07
N LYS A 8 0.73 21.76 -3.77
CA LYS A 8 0.94 20.41 -3.23
C LYS A 8 0.34 20.27 -1.84
N THR A 9 -0.62 19.37 -1.72
CA THR A 9 -1.25 18.98 -0.46
C THR A 9 -0.32 18.15 0.42
N SER A 10 -0.70 17.96 1.69
CA SER A 10 0.06 17.12 2.62
C SER A 10 0.10 15.66 2.17
N ILE A 11 -0.99 15.14 1.59
CA ILE A 11 -1.06 13.77 1.08
C ILE A 11 -0.14 13.60 -0.14
N GLU A 12 -0.15 14.56 -1.06
CA GLU A 12 0.74 14.56 -2.22
C GLU A 12 2.22 14.69 -1.84
N SER A 13 2.52 15.50 -0.83
CA SER A 13 3.88 15.60 -0.27
C SER A 13 4.35 14.25 0.26
N TRP A 14 3.48 13.52 0.96
CA TRP A 14 3.79 12.18 1.44
C TRP A 14 4.00 11.17 0.30
N ILE A 15 3.21 11.24 -0.77
CA ILE A 15 3.37 10.38 -1.95
C ILE A 15 4.71 10.66 -2.64
N GLU A 16 5.08 11.92 -2.82
CA GLU A 16 6.36 12.32 -3.40
C GLU A 16 7.55 11.82 -2.56
N GLU A 17 7.47 11.96 -1.24
CA GLU A 17 8.49 11.45 -0.32
C GLU A 17 8.64 9.94 -0.43
N LYS A 18 7.52 9.19 -0.48
CA LYS A 18 7.54 7.74 -0.70
C LYS A 18 8.10 7.34 -2.07
N ALA A 19 7.89 8.16 -3.10
CA ALA A 19 8.49 7.93 -4.41
C ALA A 19 10.01 8.08 -4.36
N LYS A 20 10.51 9.13 -3.68
CA LYS A 20 11.95 9.34 -3.46
C LYS A 20 12.58 8.20 -2.67
N ASP A 21 11.94 7.77 -1.57
CA ASP A 21 12.39 6.63 -0.77
C ASP A 21 12.51 5.35 -1.64
N ARG A 22 11.50 5.08 -2.48
CA ARG A 22 11.46 3.91 -3.37
C ARG A 22 12.58 3.93 -4.40
N ILE A 23 12.75 5.07 -5.08
CA ILE A 23 13.81 5.28 -6.08
C ILE A 23 15.19 5.11 -5.44
N GLN A 24 15.40 5.71 -4.27
CA GLN A 24 16.65 5.61 -3.54
C GLN A 24 16.94 4.18 -3.08
N TYR A 25 15.93 3.48 -2.55
CA TYR A 25 16.06 2.09 -2.09
C TYR A 25 16.45 1.13 -3.22
N TYR A 26 15.84 1.26 -4.39
CA TYR A 26 16.17 0.44 -5.58
C TYR A 26 17.31 1.01 -6.43
N GLN A 27 17.91 2.13 -6.01
CA GLN A 27 18.93 2.88 -6.78
C GLN A 27 18.54 3.08 -8.24
N THR A 28 17.24 3.31 -8.49
CA THR A 28 16.74 3.55 -9.83
C THR A 28 17.27 4.91 -10.27
N LYS A 29 17.83 5.03 -11.49
CA LYS A 29 18.28 6.32 -12.05
C LYS A 29 17.11 7.24 -12.45
N GLU A 30 15.89 6.90 -12.05
CA GLU A 30 14.67 7.68 -12.27
C GLU A 30 14.63 8.86 -11.28
N ALA A 31 14.07 9.99 -11.71
CA ALA A 31 13.72 11.09 -10.82
C ALA A 31 12.21 11.30 -10.88
N PHE A 32 11.55 11.31 -9.73
CA PHE A 32 10.13 11.62 -9.66
C PHE A 32 9.93 13.14 -9.67
N VAL A 33 9.34 13.65 -10.75
CA VAL A 33 8.94 15.07 -10.89
C VAL A 33 7.47 15.20 -10.49
N PHE A 34 7.18 16.11 -9.56
CA PHE A 34 5.81 16.33 -9.11
C PHE A 34 5.01 17.07 -10.19
N PRO A 35 3.85 16.54 -10.63
CA PRO A 35 3.17 17.02 -11.84
C PRO A 35 2.49 18.38 -11.68
N TYR A 36 1.97 18.71 -10.49
CA TYR A 36 1.13 19.91 -10.32
C TYR A 36 1.92 21.15 -9.88
N ASP A 37 3.21 21.00 -9.57
CA ASP A 37 4.09 22.16 -9.35
C ASP A 37 4.55 22.68 -10.71
N LEU A 38 3.92 23.77 -11.18
CA LEU A 38 4.14 24.36 -12.51
C LEU A 38 5.55 24.95 -12.67
N GLY A 39 6.38 24.94 -11.63
CA GLY A 39 7.77 25.40 -11.64
C GLY A 39 7.94 26.88 -11.26
N SER A 40 6.84 27.65 -11.28
CA SER A 40 6.79 29.04 -10.83
C SER A 40 5.79 29.18 -9.69
N LYS A 41 6.22 29.79 -8.58
CA LYS A 41 5.35 30.09 -7.44
C LYS A 41 4.17 30.99 -7.81
N TRP A 42 4.34 31.84 -8.83
CA TRP A 42 3.31 32.75 -9.30
C TRP A 42 2.23 32.01 -10.09
N ASP A 43 2.63 31.05 -10.94
CA ASP A 43 1.68 30.27 -11.74
C ASP A 43 0.87 29.32 -10.85
N ASN A 44 1.52 28.72 -9.84
CA ASN A 44 0.82 27.96 -8.80
C ASN A 44 -0.16 28.83 -7.99
N PHE A 45 0.17 30.11 -7.74
CA PHE A 45 -0.69 31.01 -6.96
C PHE A 45 -1.95 31.42 -7.75
N LYS A 46 -1.80 31.67 -9.06
CA LYS A 46 -2.91 32.01 -9.96
C LYS A 46 -3.98 30.93 -10.06
N GLN A 47 -3.61 29.66 -9.87
CA GLN A 47 -4.58 28.54 -9.87
C GLN A 47 -5.69 28.72 -8.82
N VAL A 48 -5.37 29.35 -7.69
CA VAL A 48 -6.29 29.52 -6.56
C VAL A 48 -6.83 30.94 -6.47
N PHE A 49 -5.98 31.95 -6.71
CA PHE A 49 -6.33 33.36 -6.57
C PHE A 49 -6.52 34.00 -7.94
N THR A 50 -7.74 33.88 -8.45
CA THR A 50 -8.19 34.54 -9.67
C THR A 50 -9.04 35.76 -9.34
N TRP A 51 -9.06 36.76 -10.23
CA TRP A 51 -9.91 37.94 -10.08
C TRP A 51 -11.41 37.64 -10.21
N SER A 52 -11.77 36.51 -10.82
CA SER A 52 -13.14 36.02 -10.94
C SER A 52 -13.66 35.35 -9.64
N GLY A 53 -12.77 35.06 -8.68
CA GLY A 53 -13.12 34.34 -7.45
C GLY A 53 -13.33 32.82 -7.65
N ASN A 54 -13.16 32.32 -8.88
CA ASN A 54 -13.27 30.89 -9.20
C ASN A 54 -11.89 30.32 -9.55
N PRO A 55 -11.48 29.18 -8.97
CA PRO A 55 -10.21 28.56 -9.31
C PRO A 55 -10.12 28.22 -10.80
N GLU A 56 -8.91 28.23 -11.34
CA GLU A 56 -8.65 27.88 -12.73
C GLU A 56 -8.77 26.35 -12.93
N GLY A 57 -9.56 25.91 -13.93
CA GLY A 57 -9.75 24.50 -14.28
C GLY A 57 -11.22 24.09 -14.40
N ASP A 58 -11.47 22.97 -15.09
CA ASP A 58 -12.79 22.37 -15.28
C ASP A 58 -13.10 21.27 -14.24
N GLY A 59 -12.14 20.99 -13.35
CA GLY A 59 -12.22 19.95 -12.31
C GLY A 59 -11.94 18.53 -12.81
N LEU A 60 -11.68 18.35 -14.10
CA LEU A 60 -11.34 17.07 -14.72
C LEU A 60 -9.86 17.03 -15.10
N GLU A 61 -9.37 18.08 -15.75
CA GLU A 61 -7.98 18.24 -16.15
C GLU A 61 -7.30 19.32 -15.32
N TRP A 62 -6.10 19.00 -14.83
CA TRP A 62 -5.31 19.92 -14.02
C TRP A 62 -4.12 20.42 -14.84
N PRO A 63 -3.73 21.69 -14.73
CA PRO A 63 -2.48 22.14 -15.31
C PRO A 63 -1.30 21.31 -14.77
N ILE A 64 -0.51 20.76 -15.68
CA ILE A 64 0.66 19.94 -15.36
C ILE A 64 1.94 20.60 -15.84
N ARG A 65 3.02 20.34 -15.12
CA ARG A 65 4.37 20.71 -15.52
C ARG A 65 4.76 20.02 -16.83
N GLU A 66 5.52 20.72 -17.66
CA GLU A 66 6.08 20.16 -18.89
C GLU A 66 6.83 18.83 -18.63
N GLY A 67 6.57 17.84 -19.49
CA GLY A 67 7.14 16.50 -19.38
C GLY A 67 6.44 15.57 -18.38
N CYS A 68 5.38 16.02 -17.69
CA CYS A 68 4.52 15.17 -16.87
C CYS A 68 3.27 14.72 -17.65
N HIS A 69 2.61 13.68 -17.14
CA HIS A 69 1.28 13.23 -17.58
C HIS A 69 0.23 13.63 -16.53
N GLN A 70 -1.02 13.79 -16.94
CA GLN A 70 -2.17 13.97 -16.03
C GLN A 70 -2.29 12.87 -14.95
N TYR A 71 -1.69 11.71 -15.21
CA TYR A 71 -1.76 10.54 -14.33
C TYR A 71 -0.41 10.18 -13.71
N SER A 72 0.60 11.07 -13.78
CA SER A 72 1.93 10.81 -13.20
C SER A 72 1.85 10.39 -11.73
N LEU A 73 1.00 11.06 -10.94
CA LEU A 73 0.82 10.74 -9.53
C LEU A 73 0.15 9.36 -9.36
N THR A 74 -0.87 9.06 -10.17
CA THR A 74 -1.58 7.77 -10.16
C THR A 74 -0.66 6.61 -10.53
N ILE A 75 0.16 6.80 -11.57
CA ILE A 75 1.16 5.80 -12.01
C ILE A 75 2.16 5.53 -10.88
N GLU A 76 2.65 6.57 -10.20
CA GLU A 76 3.55 6.40 -9.07
C GLU A 76 2.87 5.67 -7.89
N GLN A 77 1.61 6.00 -7.57
CA GLN A 77 0.85 5.27 -6.56
C GLN A 77 0.66 3.79 -6.92
N LEU A 78 0.48 3.45 -8.20
CA LEU A 78 0.42 2.06 -8.66
C LEU A 78 1.76 1.34 -8.43
N LYS A 79 2.89 1.99 -8.75
CA LYS A 79 4.23 1.46 -8.45
C LYS A 79 4.42 1.22 -6.95
N GLN A 80 4.02 2.16 -6.10
CA GLN A 80 4.07 2.02 -4.64
C GLN A 80 3.17 0.89 -4.11
N LYS A 81 1.96 0.74 -4.68
CA LYS A 81 1.05 -0.36 -4.34
C LYS A 81 1.63 -1.72 -4.75
N ALA A 82 2.29 -1.81 -5.91
CA ALA A 82 2.94 -3.03 -6.38
C ALA A 82 4.12 -3.40 -5.48
N ASP A 83 5.00 -2.44 -5.17
CA ASP A 83 6.11 -2.63 -4.24
C ASP A 83 5.63 -3.11 -2.85
N LYS A 84 4.58 -2.49 -2.31
CA LYS A 84 3.96 -2.94 -1.05
C LYS A 84 3.42 -4.37 -1.10
N ARG A 85 2.93 -4.83 -2.26
CA ARG A 85 2.46 -6.22 -2.44
C ARG A 85 3.63 -7.20 -2.44
N VAL A 86 4.72 -6.88 -3.13
CA VAL A 86 5.94 -7.70 -3.18
C VAL A 86 6.55 -7.86 -1.79
N ARG A 87 6.47 -6.83 -0.94
CA ARG A 87 6.97 -6.87 0.44
C ARG A 87 6.06 -7.59 1.44
N SER A 88 4.90 -8.07 1.00
CA SER A 88 4.03 -8.86 1.87
C SER A 88 4.63 -10.24 2.14
N VAL A 89 4.47 -10.73 3.36
CA VAL A 89 5.06 -12.00 3.80
C VAL A 89 3.95 -13.02 4.02
N ARG A 90 4.15 -14.25 3.52
CA ARG A 90 3.18 -15.35 3.67
C ARG A 90 3.26 -15.95 5.08
N TYR A 91 2.11 -16.08 5.71
CA TYR A 91 1.91 -16.71 7.00
C TYR A 91 0.81 -17.76 6.89
N GLN A 92 0.89 -18.79 7.73
CA GLN A 92 -0.15 -19.79 7.89
C GLN A 92 -0.75 -19.69 9.29
N ALA A 93 -2.08 -19.75 9.38
CA ALA A 93 -2.77 -19.81 10.66
C ALA A 93 -2.58 -21.19 11.31
N ILE A 94 -2.02 -21.18 12.52
CA ILE A 94 -1.81 -22.39 13.34
C ILE A 94 -2.90 -22.55 14.41
N GLU A 95 -3.68 -21.50 14.65
CA GLU A 95 -4.71 -21.45 15.68
C GLU A 95 -5.90 -20.61 15.21
N ASP A 96 -7.12 -21.03 15.57
CA ASP A 96 -8.34 -20.32 15.21
C ASP A 96 -8.48 -18.99 15.96
N TYR A 97 -9.00 -17.97 15.27
CA TYR A 97 -9.30 -16.65 15.85
C TYR A 97 -10.62 -16.13 15.29
N ASN A 98 -11.53 -15.76 16.17
CA ASN A 98 -12.89 -15.36 15.82
C ASN A 98 -13.05 -13.88 15.43
N GLY A 99 -11.96 -13.13 15.25
CA GLY A 99 -12.03 -11.69 14.96
C GLY A 99 -12.39 -10.80 16.16
N ALA A 100 -12.40 -11.33 17.38
CA ALA A 100 -12.73 -10.54 18.56
C ALA A 100 -11.74 -9.39 18.79
N CYS A 101 -12.25 -8.18 19.03
CA CYS A 101 -11.43 -7.00 19.31
C CYS A 101 -10.46 -7.25 20.48
N CYS A 102 -10.92 -7.93 21.52
CA CYS A 102 -10.17 -8.15 22.76
C CYS A 102 -9.96 -9.65 23.04
N PRO A 103 -8.97 -10.32 22.42
CA PRO A 103 -8.79 -11.76 22.53
C PRO A 103 -8.09 -12.15 23.83
N VAL A 104 -8.81 -12.16 24.95
CA VAL A 104 -8.29 -12.57 26.28
C VAL A 104 -7.65 -13.96 26.21
N THR A 105 -8.24 -14.87 25.42
CA THR A 105 -7.75 -16.24 25.21
C THR A 105 -6.39 -16.31 24.50
N LYS A 106 -5.95 -15.25 23.81
CA LYS A 106 -4.66 -15.19 23.10
C LYS A 106 -3.56 -14.51 23.94
N GLY A 107 -3.87 -14.24 25.22
CA GLY A 107 -2.95 -13.78 26.24
C GLY A 107 -3.12 -12.30 26.61
N VAL A 108 -2.83 -11.98 27.87
CA VAL A 108 -2.98 -10.64 28.47
C VAL A 108 -2.25 -9.56 27.68
N ARG A 109 -1.04 -9.85 27.18
CA ARG A 109 -0.26 -8.88 26.39
C ARG A 109 -0.93 -8.54 25.05
N THR A 110 -1.53 -9.52 24.37
CA THR A 110 -2.28 -9.28 23.13
C THR A 110 -3.49 -8.41 23.40
N PHE A 111 -4.22 -8.70 24.48
CA PHE A 111 -5.36 -7.91 24.94
C PHE A 111 -4.98 -6.45 25.25
N CYS A 112 -3.95 -6.22 26.08
CA CYS A 112 -3.51 -4.88 26.47
C CYS A 112 -2.89 -4.07 25.31
N THR A 113 -2.55 -4.71 24.19
CA THR A 113 -1.94 -4.05 23.03
C THR A 113 -2.85 -4.09 21.80
N THR A 114 -4.15 -4.30 22.00
CA THR A 114 -5.15 -4.28 20.95
C THR A 114 -5.06 -2.97 20.15
N PRO A 115 -4.90 -3.02 18.82
CA PRO A 115 -4.94 -1.84 17.98
C PRO A 115 -6.31 -1.17 18.10
N CYS A 116 -6.36 0.05 18.65
CA CYS A 116 -7.58 0.87 18.72
C CYS A 116 -7.85 1.60 17.39
N THR A 117 -7.57 0.96 16.25
CA THR A 117 -7.86 1.53 14.93
C THR A 117 -9.25 1.09 14.46
N GLU A 118 -9.88 1.90 13.60
CA GLU A 118 -11.13 1.55 12.89
C GLU A 118 -10.96 0.41 11.88
N GLU A 119 -9.72 -0.07 11.68
CA GLU A 119 -9.41 -1.13 10.74
C GLU A 119 -10.04 -2.48 11.20
N PRO A 120 -10.60 -3.28 10.26
CA PRO A 120 -11.33 -4.50 10.60
C PRO A 120 -10.44 -5.59 11.22
N ARG A 121 -11.07 -6.58 11.86
CA ARG A 121 -10.41 -7.78 12.40
C ARG A 121 -10.78 -8.96 11.52
N ILE A 122 -9.83 -9.84 11.28
CA ILE A 122 -10.02 -10.98 10.37
C ILE A 122 -10.23 -12.27 11.17
N VAL A 123 -11.22 -13.06 10.76
CA VAL A 123 -11.44 -14.40 11.29
C VAL A 123 -10.42 -15.34 10.65
N LEU A 124 -9.72 -16.11 11.49
CA LEU A 124 -8.75 -17.11 11.06
C LEU A 124 -9.21 -18.50 11.48
N HIS A 125 -9.04 -19.44 10.57
CA HIS A 125 -9.15 -20.87 10.80
C HIS A 125 -7.78 -21.52 10.58
N LYS A 126 -7.47 -22.55 11.36
CA LYS A 126 -6.22 -23.29 11.24
C LYS A 126 -6.05 -23.82 9.80
N GLY A 127 -4.91 -23.52 9.21
CA GLY A 127 -4.58 -23.82 7.81
C GLY A 127 -4.79 -22.66 6.83
N ASP A 128 -5.48 -21.58 7.23
CA ASP A 128 -5.62 -20.39 6.40
C ASP A 128 -4.27 -19.76 6.05
N HIS A 129 -4.14 -19.24 4.83
CA HIS A 129 -2.96 -18.50 4.40
C HIS A 129 -3.22 -17.00 4.38
N ILE A 130 -2.25 -16.22 4.86
CA ILE A 130 -2.36 -14.77 5.03
C ILE A 130 -1.13 -14.09 4.47
N LEU A 131 -1.33 -13.00 3.72
CA LEU A 131 -0.27 -12.08 3.31
C LEU A 131 -0.22 -10.90 4.28
N ALA A 132 0.73 -10.95 5.21
CA ALA A 132 0.91 -9.89 6.19
C ALA A 132 1.72 -8.72 5.60
N THR A 133 1.26 -7.50 5.81
CA THR A 133 1.92 -6.27 5.32
C THR A 133 2.39 -5.34 6.43
N ARG A 134 1.83 -5.47 7.64
CA ARG A 134 2.25 -4.70 8.82
C ARG A 134 2.31 -5.61 10.04
N GLY A 135 3.30 -5.38 10.90
CA GLY A 135 3.47 -6.11 12.15
C GLY A 135 3.72 -5.16 13.31
N LEU A 136 2.94 -5.33 14.37
CA LEU A 136 3.25 -4.86 15.72
C LEU A 136 3.81 -6.04 16.52
N LYS A 137 4.20 -5.78 17.77
CA LYS A 137 4.79 -6.82 18.64
C LYS A 137 3.88 -8.04 18.85
N HIS A 138 2.57 -7.82 19.01
CA HIS A 138 1.59 -8.86 19.31
C HIS A 138 0.48 -9.00 18.26
N TRP A 139 0.46 -8.13 17.27
CA TRP A 139 -0.60 -8.03 16.27
C TRP A 139 0.00 -7.92 14.88
N MET A 140 -0.65 -8.51 13.89
CA MET A 140 -0.28 -8.38 12.49
C MET A 140 -1.50 -8.01 11.67
N TYR A 141 -1.26 -7.32 10.55
CA TYR A 141 -2.28 -6.87 9.63
C TYR A 141 -1.97 -7.44 8.25
N GLY A 142 -2.98 -8.03 7.62
CA GLY A 142 -2.82 -8.70 6.34
C GLY A 142 -4.13 -9.03 5.65
N ASP A 143 -3.97 -9.65 4.49
CA ASP A 143 -5.04 -10.09 3.62
C ASP A 143 -5.09 -11.63 3.66
N LYS A 144 -6.27 -12.23 3.89
CA LYS A 144 -6.43 -13.68 3.77
C LYS A 144 -6.45 -14.09 2.29
N ILE A 145 -5.61 -15.05 1.94
CA ILE A 145 -5.58 -15.66 0.60
C ILE A 145 -6.81 -16.54 0.48
N THR A 146 -7.67 -16.23 -0.49
CA THR A 146 -8.88 -17.00 -0.81
C THR A 146 -8.78 -17.41 -2.27
N ASP A 147 -8.82 -18.71 -2.54
CA ASP A 147 -8.69 -19.24 -3.91
C ASP A 147 -9.99 -19.08 -4.72
N LEU A 148 -11.11 -18.87 -4.02
CA LEU A 148 -12.40 -18.62 -4.62
C LEU A 148 -12.56 -17.11 -4.88
N PRO A 149 -12.96 -16.71 -6.09
CA PRO A 149 -13.34 -15.32 -6.34
C PRO A 149 -14.59 -15.02 -5.53
N THR A 150 -14.46 -14.25 -4.45
CA THR A 150 -15.61 -13.63 -3.81
C THR A 150 -16.33 -12.81 -4.87
N ASN A 151 -17.66 -12.88 -4.95
CA ASN A 151 -18.47 -12.28 -6.03
C ASN A 151 -18.22 -10.78 -6.26
N ASP A 152 -17.60 -10.06 -5.32
CA ASP A 152 -17.26 -8.63 -5.41
C ASP A 152 -15.75 -8.31 -5.45
N GLY A 153 -14.86 -9.30 -5.54
CA GLY A 153 -13.42 -9.06 -5.40
C GLY A 153 -13.02 -8.48 -4.03
N GLU A 154 -13.93 -8.54 -3.04
CA GLU A 154 -13.69 -8.10 -1.68
C GLU A 154 -12.61 -8.95 -1.04
N ARG A 155 -11.48 -8.29 -0.76
CA ARG A 155 -10.36 -8.88 -0.04
C ARG A 155 -10.67 -8.81 1.44
N ILE A 156 -10.62 -9.95 2.11
CA ILE A 156 -10.77 -10.00 3.56
C ILE A 156 -9.45 -9.53 4.16
N ARG A 157 -9.47 -8.33 4.75
CA ARG A 157 -8.31 -7.70 5.40
C ARG A 157 -8.60 -7.48 6.86
N GLY A 158 -7.55 -7.52 7.68
CA GLY A 158 -7.72 -7.10 9.05
C GLY A 158 -6.54 -7.41 9.96
N TRP A 159 -6.70 -6.98 11.21
CA TRP A 159 -5.81 -7.31 12.31
C TRP A 159 -6.09 -8.71 12.86
N PHE A 160 -5.01 -9.38 13.24
CA PHE A 160 -5.05 -10.66 13.93
C PHE A 160 -3.85 -10.81 14.90
N PRO A 161 -3.98 -11.63 15.95
CA PRO A 161 -2.88 -11.87 16.88
C PRO A 161 -1.71 -12.57 16.21
N ARG A 162 -0.49 -12.08 16.46
CA ARG A 162 0.75 -12.67 15.91
C ARG A 162 0.95 -14.13 16.30
N LYS A 163 0.48 -14.52 17.49
CA LYS A 163 0.59 -15.90 17.99
C LYS A 163 -0.25 -16.91 17.20
N CYS A 164 -1.30 -16.46 16.51
CA CYS A 164 -2.19 -17.36 15.79
C CYS A 164 -1.62 -17.80 14.44
N VAL A 165 -0.47 -17.28 14.04
CA VAL A 165 0.13 -17.58 12.75
C VAL A 165 1.63 -17.86 12.86
N GLU A 166 2.14 -18.63 11.92
CA GLU A 166 3.55 -18.91 11.74
C GLU A 166 4.02 -18.50 10.34
N LYS A 167 5.26 -18.03 10.22
CA LYS A 167 5.81 -17.59 8.94
C LYS A 167 6.05 -18.82 8.06
N CYS A 168 5.55 -18.81 6.84
CA CYS A 168 5.88 -19.86 5.88
C CYS A 168 7.38 -19.76 5.52
N LEU A 169 8.13 -20.85 5.69
CA LEU A 169 9.57 -20.88 5.37
C LEU A 169 9.84 -21.07 3.87
N TYR A 170 8.83 -21.51 3.11
CA TYR A 170 8.91 -21.79 1.68
C TYR A 170 7.92 -20.88 0.93
N ASP A 171 8.42 -19.85 0.26
CA ASP A 171 7.67 -19.06 -0.73
C ASP A 171 7.72 -19.75 -2.12
N SER A 172 7.58 -21.07 -2.16
CA SER A 172 7.82 -21.90 -3.36
C SER A 172 6.57 -22.03 -4.24
N GLU A 173 6.05 -20.91 -4.75
CA GLU A 173 5.24 -20.94 -6.00
C GLU A 173 5.86 -20.06 -7.10
N SER A 174 7.10 -19.62 -6.94
CA SER A 174 7.88 -18.92 -7.97
C SER A 174 9.23 -19.54 -8.32
N ASP A 175 9.53 -20.76 -7.87
CA ASP A 175 10.69 -21.56 -8.31
C ASP A 175 10.21 -22.91 -8.85
N GLN A 176 9.54 -22.91 -10.01
CA GLN A 176 9.65 -24.06 -10.90
C GLN A 176 10.85 -23.82 -11.81
N PRO A 177 11.95 -24.59 -11.70
CA PRO A 177 12.91 -24.64 -12.79
C PRO A 177 12.17 -25.18 -14.02
N LEU A 178 12.29 -24.47 -15.14
CA LEU A 178 11.95 -25.01 -16.46
C LEU A 178 12.84 -26.24 -16.66
N ASP A 179 12.29 -27.40 -16.34
CA ASP A 179 12.95 -28.68 -16.49
C ASP A 179 13.27 -28.89 -17.97
N GLY A 180 14.51 -29.32 -18.22
CA GLY A 180 15.19 -29.10 -19.48
C GLY A 180 14.58 -29.85 -20.67
N GLU A 181 14.32 -29.11 -21.75
CA GLU A 181 14.25 -29.69 -23.08
C GLU A 181 15.66 -30.10 -23.52
N LYS A 182 15.91 -31.41 -23.42
CA LYS A 182 16.98 -32.13 -24.10
C LYS A 182 16.96 -31.78 -25.60
N LYS A 183 17.92 -30.98 -26.06
CA LYS A 183 18.35 -31.02 -27.46
C LYS A 183 19.30 -32.20 -27.65
N THR A 184 18.72 -33.36 -27.91
CA THR A 184 19.32 -34.37 -28.78
C THR A 184 19.22 -33.87 -30.21
N ARG A 185 20.35 -33.48 -30.82
CA ARG A 185 20.90 -33.99 -32.08
C ARG A 185 21.96 -33.05 -32.64
#